data_AF-A0AAE0PX86-F1
#
_entry.id   AF-A0AAE0PX86-F1
#
_cell.length_a   1.000
_cell.length_b   1.000
_cell.length_c   1.000
_cell.angle_alpha   90.00
_cell.angle_beta   90.00
_cell.angle_gamma   90.00
#
_symmetry.space_group_name_H-M   'P 1'
#
loop_
_entity.id
_entity.type
_entity.pdbx_description
1 polymer ?
#
loop_
_entity_poly.entity_id
_entity_poly.type
_entity_poly.pdbx_seq_one_letter_code
_entity_poly.pdbx_strand_id
1 'polypeptide(L)'
;METPDTTPVQGDGGDVDMVDEPVFKVLNKRKKQVHSQRHKRHCWISESSGDRNSGTPAFDRGHIETLKSTKAKMNDLLDITAQGALVRSCFKSAAEMDAHSKFFFSLEQKNGQKRFIHAVRTESGDLLSERTEIRKQTVRFYSKLYSSEWSGAQVVEDSFLVGLPKLCERAARELDRELSLEELQEALQRMENGRASGIDG
;
A
#
# COMPACT_ATOMS: atom_id res chain seq x y z
N MET A 1 59.30 1.87 26.81
CA MET A 1 57.94 1.38 27.12
C MET A 1 57.06 2.61 27.26
N GLU A 2 56.12 2.97 26.39
CA GLU A 2 55.60 2.41 25.15
C GLU A 2 55.01 3.59 24.35
N THR A 3 55.07 3.51 23.04
CA THR A 3 54.42 4.42 22.07
C THR A 3 52.99 3.96 21.80
N PRO A 4 52.01 4.86 21.56
CA PRO A 4 50.80 4.46 20.86
C PRO A 4 50.86 4.79 19.37
N ASP A 5 50.52 3.74 18.65
CA ASP A 5 50.50 3.45 17.22
C ASP A 5 49.62 4.40 16.39
N THR A 6 50.18 4.90 15.28
CA THR A 6 49.49 5.65 14.22
C THR A 6 49.17 4.67 13.11
N THR A 7 47.90 4.29 12.96
CA THR A 7 47.43 3.58 11.77
C THR A 7 46.58 4.51 10.90
N PRO A 8 46.98 4.79 9.64
CA PRO A 8 46.11 5.34 8.64
C PRO A 8 45.45 4.19 7.87
N VAL A 9 44.12 4.12 7.90
CA VAL A 9 43.34 3.26 7.00
C VAL A 9 42.60 4.18 6.04
N GLN A 10 43.08 4.29 4.79
CA GLN A 10 42.25 4.61 3.64
C GLN A 10 43.03 4.45 2.33
N GLY A 11 42.51 3.61 1.44
CA GLY A 11 43.00 3.50 0.07
C GLY A 11 42.59 2.21 -0.64
N ASP A 12 41.29 1.90 -0.70
CA ASP A 12 40.77 1.04 -1.78
C ASP A 12 39.69 1.84 -2.52
N GLY A 13 40.13 2.47 -3.61
CA GLY A 13 39.26 2.96 -4.66
C GLY A 13 39.14 1.93 -5.76
N GLY A 14 38.00 1.93 -6.44
CA GLY A 14 37.88 1.31 -7.77
C GLY A 14 36.71 0.34 -7.91
N ASP A 15 35.55 0.91 -8.22
CA ASP A 15 34.63 0.49 -9.28
C ASP A 15 34.48 -1.01 -9.60
N VAL A 16 33.29 -1.54 -9.36
CA VAL A 16 32.44 -1.92 -10.50
C VAL A 16 30.97 -1.86 -10.09
N ASP A 17 30.27 -0.88 -10.68
CA ASP A 17 28.82 -0.88 -10.82
C ASP A 17 28.38 -2.17 -11.51
N MET A 18 27.96 -3.16 -10.72
CA MET A 18 27.21 -4.29 -11.23
C MET A 18 25.77 -3.82 -11.40
N VAL A 19 25.49 -3.37 -12.62
CA VAL A 19 24.17 -2.96 -13.12
C VAL A 19 23.16 -4.08 -12.83
N ASP A 20 22.42 -3.97 -11.74
CA ASP A 20 21.17 -4.71 -11.57
C ASP A 20 20.16 -4.11 -12.54
N GLU A 21 20.07 -4.72 -13.72
CA GLU A 21 19.01 -4.46 -14.70
C GLU A 21 17.66 -4.52 -13.96
N PRO A 22 16.87 -3.45 -13.96
CA PRO A 22 15.64 -3.41 -13.19
C PRO A 22 14.73 -4.52 -13.71
N VAL A 23 14.37 -5.45 -12.82
CA VAL A 23 13.45 -6.60 -13.02
C VAL A 23 12.21 -6.25 -13.87
N PHE A 24 11.82 -4.98 -13.86
CA PHE A 24 10.77 -4.39 -14.69
C PHE A 24 10.98 -4.56 -16.21
N LYS A 25 12.22 -4.43 -16.73
CA LYS A 25 12.53 -4.61 -18.16
C LYS A 25 12.43 -6.07 -18.60
N VAL A 26 12.85 -7.01 -17.74
CA VAL A 26 12.73 -8.45 -17.99
C VAL A 26 11.27 -8.88 -18.08
N LEU A 27 10.41 -8.34 -17.21
CA LEU A 27 8.96 -8.63 -17.22
C LEU A 27 8.27 -8.09 -18.49
N ASN A 28 8.67 -6.90 -18.97
CA ASN A 28 8.10 -6.31 -20.19
C ASN A 28 8.57 -7.01 -21.48
N LYS A 29 9.82 -7.50 -21.53
CA LYS A 29 10.29 -8.38 -22.61
C LYS A 29 9.47 -9.69 -22.66
N ARG A 30 9.21 -10.32 -21.50
CA ARG A 30 8.38 -11.53 -21.41
C ARG A 30 6.93 -11.28 -21.87
N LYS A 31 6.32 -10.15 -21.51
CA LYS A 31 4.96 -9.80 -21.96
C LYS A 31 4.85 -9.63 -23.49
N LYS A 32 5.83 -8.97 -24.13
CA LYS A 32 5.85 -8.82 -25.60
C LYS A 32 6.01 -10.17 -26.33
N GLN A 33 6.83 -11.07 -25.78
CA GLN A 33 7.05 -12.40 -26.36
C GLN A 33 5.82 -13.30 -26.25
N VAL A 34 5.07 -13.23 -25.15
CA VAL A 34 3.80 -13.97 -24.97
C VAL A 34 2.70 -13.46 -25.90
N HIS A 35 2.60 -12.15 -26.14
CA HIS A 35 1.60 -11.59 -27.06
C HIS A 35 1.85 -12.01 -28.52
N SER A 36 3.13 -12.04 -28.95
CA SER A 36 3.52 -12.53 -30.28
C SER A 36 3.21 -14.02 -30.48
N GLN A 37 3.45 -14.85 -29.46
CA GLN A 37 3.10 -16.28 -29.54
C GLN A 37 1.59 -16.53 -29.55
N ARG A 38 0.80 -15.70 -28.85
CA ARG A 38 -0.67 -15.82 -28.84
C ARG A 38 -1.28 -15.50 -30.21
N HIS A 39 -0.71 -14.53 -30.94
CA HIS A 39 -1.13 -14.19 -32.30
C HIS A 39 -0.79 -15.31 -33.31
N LYS A 40 0.40 -15.92 -33.19
CA LYS A 40 0.80 -17.05 -34.05
C LYS A 40 -0.06 -18.31 -33.84
N ARG A 41 -0.50 -18.59 -32.61
CA ARG A 41 -1.40 -19.73 -32.32
C ARG A 41 -2.82 -19.50 -32.84
N HIS A 42 -3.30 -18.26 -32.88
CA HIS A 42 -4.62 -17.94 -33.45
C HIS A 42 -4.65 -18.06 -34.98
N CYS A 43 -3.53 -17.75 -35.64
CA CYS A 43 -3.39 -17.93 -37.09
C CYS A 43 -3.46 -19.42 -37.50
N TRP A 44 -2.76 -20.29 -36.76
CA TRP A 44 -2.72 -21.72 -37.06
C TRP A 44 -4.07 -22.44 -36.90
N ILE A 45 -4.94 -21.98 -36.00
CA ILE A 45 -6.28 -22.57 -35.81
C ILE A 45 -7.22 -22.20 -36.98
N SER A 46 -6.98 -21.10 -37.68
CA SER A 46 -7.86 -20.64 -38.77
C SER A 46 -7.57 -21.36 -40.10
N GLU A 47 -6.32 -21.76 -40.37
CA GLU A 47 -5.91 -22.41 -41.63
C GLU A 47 -6.13 -23.93 -41.70
N SER A 48 -6.57 -24.57 -40.61
CA SER A 48 -6.91 -26.02 -40.63
C SER A 48 -8.37 -26.30 -41.04
N SER A 49 -9.12 -25.27 -41.42
CA SER A 49 -10.53 -25.37 -41.84
C SER A 49 -10.66 -25.39 -43.37
N GLY A 50 -9.87 -26.24 -44.04
CA GLY A 50 -9.93 -26.48 -45.48
C GLY A 50 -10.85 -27.66 -45.80
N ASP A 51 -11.83 -27.39 -46.64
CA ASP A 51 -12.88 -28.29 -47.12
C ASP A 51 -12.42 -29.71 -47.50
N ARG A 52 -13.10 -30.72 -46.94
CA ARG A 52 -13.25 -32.03 -47.59
C ARG A 52 -14.72 -32.45 -47.55
N ASN A 53 -15.37 -32.29 -48.70
CA ASN A 53 -16.63 -32.92 -49.04
C ASN A 53 -16.38 -34.41 -49.38
N SER A 54 -16.89 -35.33 -48.56
CA SER A 54 -17.13 -36.71 -48.96
C SER A 54 -18.19 -37.36 -48.09
N GLY A 55 -19.38 -37.55 -48.66
CA GLY A 55 -20.39 -38.55 -48.30
C GLY A 55 -20.94 -38.48 -46.87
N THR A 56 -22.19 -38.04 -46.71
CA THR A 56 -22.99 -38.26 -45.49
C THR A 56 -23.16 -39.76 -45.21
N PRO A 57 -22.56 -40.34 -44.14
CA PRO A 57 -23.24 -41.41 -43.43
C PRO A 57 -24.25 -40.75 -42.48
N ALA A 58 -25.34 -41.45 -42.16
CA ALA A 58 -26.33 -40.95 -41.20
C ALA A 58 -25.64 -40.39 -39.95
N PHE A 59 -25.89 -39.11 -39.66
CA PHE A 59 -25.37 -38.39 -38.50
C PHE A 59 -25.83 -39.12 -37.23
N ASP A 60 -24.96 -39.98 -36.72
CA ASP A 60 -25.27 -40.85 -35.62
C ASP A 60 -25.40 -40.01 -34.34
N ARG A 61 -26.64 -39.91 -33.85
CA ARG A 61 -27.02 -39.16 -32.66
C ARG A 61 -26.13 -39.49 -31.46
N GLY A 62 -25.67 -40.75 -31.36
CA GLY A 62 -24.78 -41.21 -30.30
C GLY A 62 -23.40 -40.54 -30.30
N HIS A 63 -22.87 -40.18 -31.47
CA HIS A 63 -21.57 -39.48 -31.59
C HIS A 63 -21.65 -38.03 -31.11
N ILE A 64 -22.79 -37.38 -31.33
CA ILE A 64 -23.04 -36.01 -30.83
C ILE A 64 -23.17 -36.03 -29.31
N GLU A 65 -23.88 -37.02 -28.76
CA GLU A 65 -24.10 -37.16 -27.33
C GLU A 65 -22.79 -37.48 -26.59
N THR A 66 -21.93 -38.31 -27.16
CA THR A 66 -20.58 -38.59 -26.62
C THR A 66 -19.67 -37.35 -26.66
N LEU A 67 -19.70 -36.56 -27.74
CA LEU A 67 -18.97 -35.28 -27.79
C LEU A 67 -19.47 -34.29 -26.73
N LYS A 68 -20.79 -34.15 -26.57
CA LYS A 68 -21.40 -33.29 -25.54
C LYS A 68 -21.04 -33.74 -24.13
N SER A 69 -21.13 -35.04 -23.87
CA SER A 69 -20.75 -35.64 -22.57
C SER A 69 -19.28 -35.43 -22.25
N THR A 70 -18.40 -35.62 -23.23
CA THR A 70 -16.94 -35.41 -23.05
C THR A 70 -16.64 -33.94 -22.77
N LYS A 71 -17.28 -33.01 -23.50
CA LYS A 71 -17.14 -31.57 -23.26
C LYS A 71 -17.63 -31.17 -21.87
N ALA A 72 -18.74 -31.74 -21.40
CA ALA A 72 -19.25 -31.48 -20.05
C ALA A 72 -18.23 -31.92 -18.98
N LYS A 73 -17.71 -33.16 -19.08
CA LYS A 73 -16.66 -33.66 -18.18
C LYS A 73 -15.42 -32.78 -18.18
N MET A 74 -15.02 -32.26 -19.34
CA MET A 74 -13.89 -31.34 -19.41
C MET A 74 -14.17 -30.01 -18.70
N ASN A 75 -15.37 -29.45 -18.88
CA ASN A 75 -15.76 -28.23 -18.18
C ASN A 75 -15.79 -28.44 -16.66
N ASP A 76 -16.27 -29.58 -16.18
CA ASP A 76 -16.29 -29.90 -14.74
C ASP A 76 -14.88 -29.93 -14.15
N LEU A 77 -13.91 -30.53 -14.85
CA LEU A 77 -12.50 -30.54 -14.42
C LEU A 77 -11.88 -29.14 -14.42
N LEU A 78 -12.22 -28.31 -15.41
CA LEU A 78 -11.77 -26.92 -15.47
C LEU A 78 -12.36 -26.09 -14.33
N ASP A 79 -13.63 -26.33 -13.98
CA ASP A 79 -14.30 -25.62 -12.89
C ASP A 79 -13.64 -25.94 -11.55
N ILE A 80 -13.39 -27.21 -11.25
CA ILE A 80 -12.64 -27.63 -10.04
C ILE A 80 -11.24 -27.00 -10.01
N THR A 81 -10.56 -26.95 -11.16
CA THR A 81 -9.23 -26.33 -11.27
C THR A 81 -9.28 -24.82 -11.02
N ALA A 82 -10.30 -24.15 -11.55
CA ALA A 82 -10.52 -22.72 -11.37
C ALA A 82 -10.85 -22.38 -9.91
N GLN A 83 -11.75 -23.15 -9.28
CA GLN A 83 -12.06 -23.02 -7.85
C GLN A 83 -10.81 -23.22 -6.99
N GLY A 84 -10.02 -24.26 -7.26
CA GLY A 84 -8.76 -24.49 -6.56
C GLY A 84 -7.74 -23.35 -6.75
N ALA A 85 -7.65 -22.79 -7.96
CA ALA A 85 -6.80 -21.63 -8.24
C ALA A 85 -7.25 -20.38 -7.48
N LEU A 86 -8.57 -20.17 -7.40
CA LEU A 86 -9.17 -19.06 -6.66
C LEU A 86 -8.82 -19.14 -5.16
N VAL A 87 -9.02 -20.31 -4.53
CA VAL A 87 -8.72 -20.51 -3.11
C VAL A 87 -7.24 -20.27 -2.82
N ARG A 88 -6.34 -20.82 -3.64
CA ARG A 88 -4.89 -20.59 -3.47
C ARG A 88 -4.51 -19.13 -3.68
N SER A 89 -5.11 -18.45 -4.66
CA SER A 89 -4.86 -17.02 -4.90
C SER A 89 -5.36 -16.16 -3.75
N CYS A 90 -6.54 -16.47 -3.21
CA CYS A 90 -7.11 -15.76 -2.06
C CYS A 90 -6.23 -15.95 -0.83
N PHE A 91 -5.83 -17.19 -0.51
CA PHE A 91 -4.93 -17.49 0.60
C PHE A 91 -3.57 -16.80 0.44
N LYS A 92 -2.99 -16.86 -0.76
CA LYS A 92 -1.74 -16.17 -1.07
C LYS A 92 -1.88 -14.65 -0.90
N SER A 93 -2.95 -14.06 -1.43
CA SER A 93 -3.23 -12.63 -1.28
C SER A 93 -3.37 -12.24 0.18
N ALA A 94 -4.13 -13.00 0.97
CA ALA A 94 -4.31 -12.73 2.40
C ALA A 94 -2.99 -12.85 3.18
N ALA A 95 -2.18 -13.87 2.89
CA ALA A 95 -0.87 -14.06 3.52
C ALA A 95 0.14 -12.98 3.12
N GLU A 96 0.13 -12.52 1.86
CA GLU A 96 1.04 -11.49 1.36
C GLU A 96 0.60 -10.06 1.71
N MET A 97 -0.69 -9.83 1.95
CA MET A 97 -1.24 -8.52 2.34
C MET A 97 -0.69 -8.02 3.68
N ASP A 98 -0.36 -8.94 4.60
CA ASP A 98 0.22 -8.61 5.91
C ASP A 98 1.68 -9.10 6.05
N ALA A 99 2.26 -9.60 4.95
CA ALA A 99 3.67 -9.95 4.92
C ALA A 99 4.52 -8.69 4.75
N HIS A 100 5.47 -8.53 5.65
CA HIS A 100 6.51 -7.51 5.56
C HIS A 100 7.41 -7.78 4.34
N SER A 101 7.00 -7.29 3.18
CA SER A 101 7.76 -7.47 1.95
C SER A 101 9.02 -6.60 1.95
N LYS A 102 10.13 -7.11 1.40
CA LYS A 102 11.33 -6.29 1.14
C LYS A 102 10.99 -5.02 0.35
N PHE A 103 9.97 -5.09 -0.51
CA PHE A 103 9.44 -3.95 -1.23
C PHE A 103 8.91 -2.87 -0.30
N PHE A 104 8.06 -3.23 0.67
CA PHE A 104 7.51 -2.28 1.64
C PHE A 104 8.61 -1.64 2.49
N PHE A 105 9.56 -2.42 3.01
CA PHE A 105 10.71 -1.86 3.75
C PHE A 105 11.57 -0.93 2.90
N SER A 106 11.80 -1.29 1.64
CA SER A 106 12.56 -0.44 0.71
C SER A 106 11.81 0.85 0.38
N LEU A 107 10.48 0.78 0.27
CA LEU A 107 9.63 1.94 0.06
C LEU A 107 9.67 2.85 1.29
N GLU A 108 9.52 2.29 2.49
CA GLU A 108 9.55 3.03 3.75
C GLU A 108 10.93 3.63 4.00
N GLN A 109 12.01 2.90 3.70
CA GLN A 109 13.37 3.43 3.77
C GLN A 109 13.54 4.63 2.83
N LYS A 110 13.12 4.52 1.56
CA LYS A 110 13.18 5.63 0.59
C LYS A 110 12.35 6.82 1.05
N ASN A 111 11.15 6.58 1.57
CA ASN A 111 10.28 7.64 2.08
C ASN A 111 10.87 8.30 3.32
N GLY A 112 11.44 7.51 4.24
CA GLY A 112 12.14 7.99 5.42
C GLY A 112 13.35 8.85 5.07
N GLN A 113 14.17 8.44 4.09
CA GLN A 113 15.29 9.26 3.60
C GLN A 113 14.82 10.58 3.00
N LYS A 114 13.72 10.57 2.22
CA LYS A 114 13.16 11.81 1.63
C LYS A 114 12.61 12.79 2.68
N ARG A 115 12.11 12.27 3.81
CA ARG A 115 11.54 13.07 4.91
C ARG A 115 12.59 13.44 5.97
N PHE A 116 13.85 13.09 5.75
CA PHE A 116 14.91 13.35 6.71
C PHE A 116 15.26 14.85 6.75
N ILE A 117 15.33 15.41 7.96
CA ILE A 117 15.75 16.81 8.16
C ILE A 117 17.28 16.83 8.16
N HIS A 118 17.87 17.33 7.08
CA HIS A 118 19.34 17.36 6.91
C HIS A 118 20.03 18.49 7.65
N ALA A 119 19.34 19.62 7.86
CA ALA A 119 19.88 20.74 8.61
C ALA A 119 18.75 21.61 9.19
N VAL A 120 19.04 22.28 10.30
CA VAL A 120 18.13 23.21 10.98
C VAL A 120 18.89 24.48 11.33
N ARG A 121 18.23 25.65 11.21
CA ARG A 121 18.80 26.92 11.65
C ARG A 121 18.41 27.23 13.09
N THR A 122 19.36 27.73 13.87
CA THR A 122 19.11 28.24 15.22
C THR A 122 18.50 29.64 15.18
N GLU A 123 17.96 30.09 16.32
CA GLU A 123 17.49 31.48 16.50
C GLU A 123 18.61 32.51 16.25
N SER A 124 19.86 32.12 16.51
CA SER A 124 21.07 32.92 16.25
C SER A 124 21.48 32.94 14.77
N GLY A 125 20.86 32.12 13.91
CA GLY A 125 21.15 32.02 12.48
C GLY A 125 22.13 30.91 12.08
N ASP A 126 22.74 30.21 13.05
CA ASP A 126 23.70 29.13 12.81
C ASP A 126 23.04 27.90 12.19
N LEU A 127 23.75 27.21 11.28
CA LEU A 127 23.26 26.01 10.62
C LEU A 127 23.76 24.75 11.34
N LEU A 128 22.84 23.97 11.88
CA LEU A 128 23.11 22.68 12.51
C LEU A 128 22.83 21.56 11.51
N SER A 129 23.85 20.77 11.19
CA SER A 129 23.74 19.61 10.29
C SER A 129 23.92 18.27 11.02
N GLU A 130 24.44 18.29 12.25
CA GLU A 130 24.67 17.09 13.03
C GLU A 130 23.36 16.56 13.63
N ARG A 131 23.14 15.25 13.53
CA ARG A 131 21.84 14.63 13.88
C ARG A 131 21.48 14.88 15.35
N THR A 132 22.48 14.79 16.23
CA THR A 132 22.27 14.98 17.67
C THR A 132 21.87 16.42 18.00
N GLU A 133 22.44 17.39 17.30
CA GLU A 133 22.15 18.82 17.45
C GLU A 133 20.77 19.16 16.90
N ILE A 134 20.43 18.66 15.71
CA ILE A 134 19.08 18.81 15.11
C ILE A 134 18.02 18.30 16.09
N ARG A 135 18.22 17.12 16.69
CA ARG A 135 17.27 16.56 17.67
C ARG A 135 17.12 17.47 18.89
N LYS A 136 18.24 17.92 19.49
CA LYS A 136 18.23 18.81 20.66
C LYS A 136 17.55 20.13 20.36
N GLN A 137 17.86 20.74 19.21
CA GLN A 137 17.25 22.00 18.78
C GLN A 137 15.75 21.84 18.50
N THR A 138 15.34 20.73 17.88
CA THR A 138 13.92 20.44 17.62
C THR A 138 13.13 20.31 18.92
N VAL A 139 13.67 19.55 19.90
CA VAL A 139 13.05 19.42 21.23
C VAL A 139 12.96 20.79 21.89
N ARG A 140 14.06 21.54 21.97
CA ARG A 140 14.09 22.88 22.57
C ARG A 140 13.06 23.82 21.93
N PHE A 141 12.97 23.83 20.60
CA PHE A 141 12.04 24.67 19.86
C PHE A 141 10.59 24.33 20.18
N TYR A 142 10.18 23.06 20.07
CA TYR A 142 8.79 22.68 20.33
C TYR A 142 8.43 22.74 21.81
N SER A 143 9.37 22.42 22.72
CA SER A 143 9.16 22.65 24.15
C SER A 143 8.91 24.12 24.43
N LYS A 144 9.65 25.04 23.81
CA LYS A 144 9.41 26.50 23.94
C LYS A 144 8.06 26.90 23.33
N LEU A 145 7.76 26.43 22.11
CA LEU A 145 6.52 26.75 21.39
C LEU A 145 5.27 26.32 22.17
N TYR A 146 5.30 25.16 22.79
CA TYR A 146 4.17 24.62 23.57
C TYR A 146 4.28 24.89 25.07
N SER A 147 5.35 25.55 25.54
CA SER A 147 5.43 26.03 26.92
C SER A 147 4.65 27.31 27.17
N SER A 148 4.28 28.04 26.10
CA SER A 148 3.40 29.18 26.24
C SER A 148 2.00 28.67 26.59
N GLU A 149 1.62 28.79 27.84
CA GLU A 149 0.22 28.76 28.21
C GLU A 149 -0.48 29.91 27.47
N TRP A 150 -1.66 29.63 26.89
CA TRP A 150 -2.51 30.67 26.34
C TRP A 150 -2.89 31.63 27.47
N SER A 151 -2.15 32.73 27.61
CA SER A 151 -2.47 33.82 28.52
C SER A 151 -3.45 34.80 27.87
N GLY A 152 -4.41 34.26 27.12
CA GLY A 152 -5.49 35.07 26.55
C GLY A 152 -6.18 35.78 27.69
N ALA A 153 -5.93 37.08 27.81
CA ALA A 153 -6.75 37.92 28.65
C ALA A 153 -8.20 37.66 28.22
N GLN A 154 -9.06 37.20 29.13
CA GLN A 154 -10.49 36.93 28.88
C GLN A 154 -11.13 38.05 28.04
N VAL A 155 -10.64 39.28 28.19
CA VAL A 155 -11.00 40.48 27.42
C VAL A 155 -10.89 40.32 25.88
N VAL A 156 -9.85 39.65 25.36
CA VAL A 156 -9.68 39.44 23.90
C VAL A 156 -10.62 38.34 23.40
N GLU A 157 -10.85 37.32 24.21
CA GLU A 157 -11.77 36.24 23.90
C GLU A 157 -13.23 36.73 23.91
N ASP A 158 -13.61 37.50 24.93
CA ASP A 158 -14.94 38.08 25.07
C ASP A 158 -15.27 39.07 23.96
N SER A 159 -14.28 39.82 23.45
CA SER A 159 -14.47 40.75 22.33
C SER A 159 -14.48 40.07 20.97
N PHE A 160 -13.71 38.98 20.78
CA PHE A 160 -13.69 38.20 19.54
C PHE A 160 -14.93 37.31 19.38
N LEU A 161 -15.45 36.76 20.47
CA LEU A 161 -16.59 35.83 20.47
C LEU A 161 -17.97 36.53 20.58
N VAL A 162 -18.03 37.86 20.46
CA VAL A 162 -19.30 38.60 20.48
C VAL A 162 -20.15 38.25 19.24
N GLY A 163 -21.43 37.96 19.47
CA GLY A 163 -22.41 37.77 18.38
C GLY A 163 -22.38 36.40 17.71
N LEU A 164 -21.51 35.49 18.14
CA LEU A 164 -21.55 34.09 17.69
C LEU A 164 -22.73 33.34 18.33
N PRO A 165 -23.39 32.42 17.60
CA PRO A 165 -24.38 31.53 18.18
C PRO A 165 -23.75 30.73 19.32
N LYS A 166 -24.25 30.91 20.55
CA LYS A 166 -23.83 30.14 21.72
C LYS A 166 -24.83 29.04 21.97
N LEU A 167 -24.33 27.86 22.35
CA LEU A 167 -25.18 26.81 22.90
C LEU A 167 -25.86 27.34 24.17
N CYS A 168 -27.09 26.90 24.41
CA CYS A 168 -27.69 27.15 25.72
C CYS A 168 -26.89 26.41 26.79
N GLU A 169 -26.83 26.97 27.99
CA GLU A 169 -26.03 26.42 29.08
C GLU A 169 -26.36 24.96 29.37
N ARG A 170 -27.64 24.58 29.21
CA ARG A 170 -28.09 23.19 29.32
C ARG A 170 -27.44 22.27 28.27
N ALA A 171 -27.44 22.67 27.00
CA ALA A 171 -26.86 21.87 25.92
C ALA A 171 -25.34 21.77 26.04
N ALA A 172 -24.67 22.85 26.47
CA ALA A 172 -23.24 22.85 26.74
C ALA A 172 -22.89 21.83 27.84
N ARG A 173 -23.58 21.90 28.99
CA ARG A 173 -23.38 20.94 30.09
C ARG A 173 -23.71 19.49 29.70
N GLU A 174 -24.66 19.32 28.78
CA GLU A 174 -25.00 17.99 28.26
C GLU A 174 -23.89 17.42 27.36
N LEU A 175 -23.21 18.25 26.57
CA LEU A 175 -22.09 17.82 25.74
C LEU A 175 -20.79 17.63 26.52
N ASP A 176 -20.60 18.39 27.60
CA ASP A 176 -19.43 18.27 28.49
C ASP A 176 -19.52 17.07 29.46
N ARG A 177 -20.64 16.33 29.46
CA ARG A 177 -20.81 15.15 30.32
C ARG A 177 -19.93 14.00 29.82
N GLU A 178 -19.53 13.12 30.75
CA GLU A 178 -18.85 11.88 30.39
C GLU A 178 -19.75 10.98 29.53
N LEU A 179 -19.16 10.33 28.52
CA LEU A 179 -19.88 9.39 27.66
C LEU A 179 -20.36 8.19 28.47
N SER A 180 -21.65 7.89 28.39
CA SER A 180 -22.23 6.73 29.05
C SER A 180 -21.99 5.44 28.27
N LEU A 181 -22.00 4.31 28.97
CA LEU A 181 -21.89 2.98 28.33
C LEU A 181 -23.04 2.72 27.35
N GLU A 182 -24.24 3.22 27.67
CA GLU A 182 -25.43 3.07 26.83
C GLU A 182 -25.25 3.80 25.49
N GLU A 183 -24.77 5.04 25.49
CA GLU A 183 -24.47 5.80 24.28
C GLU A 183 -23.42 5.11 23.40
N LEU A 184 -22.36 4.57 24.02
CA LEU A 184 -21.33 3.82 23.31
C LEU A 184 -21.90 2.55 22.67
N GLN A 185 -22.74 1.81 23.40
CA GLN A 185 -23.41 0.62 22.88
C GLN A 185 -24.35 0.97 21.72
N GLU A 186 -25.14 2.04 21.86
CA GLU A 186 -26.03 2.52 20.80
C GLU A 186 -25.26 2.94 19.55
N ALA A 187 -24.13 3.64 19.73
CA ALA A 187 -23.25 4.05 18.64
C ALA A 187 -22.70 2.82 17.91
N LEU A 188 -22.16 1.84 18.64
CA LEU A 188 -21.67 0.58 18.07
C LEU A 188 -22.74 -0.17 17.29
N GLN A 189 -23.98 -0.21 17.79
CA GLN A 189 -25.09 -0.86 17.10
C GLN A 189 -25.54 -0.11 15.84
N ARG A 190 -25.33 1.21 15.78
CA ARG A 190 -25.65 2.04 14.61
C ARG A 190 -24.57 2.07 13.54
N MET A 191 -23.37 1.59 13.83
CA MET A 191 -22.30 1.51 12.84
C MET A 191 -22.64 0.46 11.77
N GLU A 192 -22.55 0.83 10.50
CA GLU A 192 -22.76 -0.11 9.38
C GLU A 192 -21.65 -1.16 9.35
N ASN A 193 -22.02 -2.44 9.34
CA ASN A 193 -21.05 -3.54 9.23
C ASN A 193 -20.29 -3.48 7.90
N GLY A 194 -18.96 -3.54 7.96
CA GLY A 194 -18.10 -3.66 6.78
C GLY A 194 -17.65 -2.36 6.13
N ARG A 195 -17.97 -1.19 6.71
CA ARG A 195 -17.26 0.04 6.38
C ARG A 195 -16.18 0.28 7.43
N ALA A 196 -14.94 0.05 7.03
CA ALA A 196 -13.86 0.76 7.69
C ALA A 196 -14.03 2.24 7.34
N SER A 197 -13.94 3.10 8.36
CA SER A 197 -13.40 4.44 8.23
C SER A 197 -12.34 4.46 7.13
N GLY A 198 -12.46 5.39 6.18
CA GLY A 198 -11.52 5.46 5.07
C GLY A 198 -10.09 5.67 5.59
N ILE A 199 -9.11 5.74 4.69
CA ILE A 199 -7.75 6.13 5.08
C ILE A 199 -7.67 7.52 5.76
N ASP A 200 -8.76 8.29 5.74
CA ASP A 200 -8.90 9.59 6.41
C ASP A 200 -9.94 9.58 7.57
N GLY A 201 -10.32 8.40 8.07
CA GLY A 201 -11.24 8.26 9.21
C GLY A 201 -12.67 7.90 8.88
#